data_AF-A0A351APU4-F1
#
_entry.id   AF-A0A351APU4-F1
#
_cell.length_a   1.000
_cell.length_b   1.000
_cell.length_c   1.000
_cell.angle_alpha   90.00
_cell.angle_beta   90.00
_cell.angle_gamma   90.00
#
_symmetry.space_group_name_H-M   'P 1'
#
loop_
_entity.id
_entity.type
_entity.pdbx_description
1 polymer ?
#
loop_
_entity_poly.entity_id
_entity_poly.type
_entity_poly.pdbx_seq_one_letter_code
_entity_poly.pdbx_strand_id
1 'polypeptide(L)'
;MLPESDFDLLESIAVKHSTGDFSSTLEDEQKLLDHINDAIDAGDIELYPMKALLAASNDWNTGMITRMGLYKNILLEGVERGTLASGNEYAWEWLGAAATNNDPEEFIDDKTLYYELLSTAAESGINIALDIMNAIWEPENIIEED
;
A
#
# COMPACT_ATOMS: atom_id res chain seq x y z
N MET A 1 -3.12 -7.61 -14.11
CA MET A 1 -1.74 -7.14 -13.88
C MET A 1 -1.43 -6.00 -14.85
N LEU A 2 -0.85 -4.90 -14.34
CA LEU A 2 -0.52 -3.72 -15.16
C LEU A 2 0.56 -4.02 -16.21
N PRO A 3 0.49 -3.41 -17.41
CA PRO A 3 1.55 -3.51 -18.41
C PRO A 3 2.84 -2.80 -17.98
N GLU A 4 3.99 -3.22 -18.51
CA GLU A 4 5.31 -2.61 -18.25
C GLU A 4 5.32 -1.09 -18.48
N SER A 5 4.58 -0.62 -19.50
CA SER A 5 4.45 0.81 -19.80
C SER A 5 3.84 1.65 -18.67
N ASP A 6 3.02 1.05 -17.80
CA ASP A 6 2.43 1.74 -16.66
C ASP A 6 3.46 1.89 -15.53
N PHE A 7 4.38 0.94 -15.39
CA PHE A 7 5.51 1.05 -14.46
C PHE A 7 6.55 2.06 -14.96
N ASP A 8 6.83 2.10 -16.26
CA ASP A 8 7.67 3.15 -16.88
C ASP A 8 7.07 4.55 -16.64
N LEU A 9 5.74 4.67 -16.73
CA LEU A 9 5.04 5.91 -16.48
C LEU A 9 5.14 6.33 -15.00
N LEU A 10 4.91 5.38 -14.08
CA LEU A 10 5.10 5.60 -12.65
C LEU A 10 6.50 6.10 -12.33
N GLU A 11 7.54 5.44 -12.86
CA GLU A 11 8.94 5.82 -12.64
C GLU A 11 9.21 7.23 -13.20
N SER A 12 8.70 7.53 -14.39
CA SER A 12 8.84 8.87 -14.98
C SER A 12 8.22 9.97 -14.12
N ILE A 13 7.03 9.72 -13.56
CA ILE A 13 6.35 10.65 -12.63
C ILE A 13 7.18 10.80 -11.35
N ALA A 14 7.62 9.69 -10.74
CA ALA A 14 8.44 9.71 -9.54
C ALA A 14 9.74 10.51 -9.76
N VAL A 15 10.43 10.31 -10.89
CA VAL A 15 11.64 11.08 -11.22
C VAL A 15 11.35 12.58 -11.28
N LYS A 16 10.25 13.01 -11.91
CA LYS A 16 9.86 14.42 -11.95
C LYS A 16 9.56 14.98 -10.55
N HIS A 17 8.81 14.22 -9.73
CA HIS A 17 8.49 14.61 -8.35
C HIS A 17 9.75 14.74 -7.49
N SER A 18 10.74 13.86 -7.68
CA SER A 18 12.04 13.94 -6.98
C SER A 18 12.78 15.26 -7.21
N THR A 19 12.48 15.94 -8.33
CA THR A 19 13.04 17.26 -8.68
C THR A 19 12.12 18.43 -8.33
N GLY A 20 10.97 18.17 -7.69
CA GLY A 20 9.97 19.17 -7.31
C GLY A 20 9.01 19.56 -8.43
N ASP A 21 8.98 18.84 -9.55
CA ASP A 21 8.02 19.08 -10.62
C ASP A 21 6.78 18.18 -10.47
N PHE A 22 5.78 18.73 -9.79
CA PHE A 22 4.46 18.11 -9.58
C PHE A 22 3.40 18.59 -10.58
N SER A 23 3.72 19.64 -11.34
CA SER A 23 2.72 20.30 -12.19
C SER A 23 2.66 19.70 -13.59
N SER A 24 3.80 19.21 -14.10
CA SER A 24 3.88 18.61 -15.42
C SER A 24 3.41 17.15 -15.48
N THR A 25 3.12 16.55 -14.32
CA THR A 25 2.76 15.14 -14.16
C THR A 25 1.27 14.90 -13.99
N LEU A 26 0.46 15.93 -13.74
CA LEU A 26 -0.96 15.78 -13.39
C LEU A 26 -1.76 14.91 -14.39
N GLU A 27 -1.53 15.10 -15.70
CA GLU A 27 -2.20 14.28 -16.73
C GLU A 27 -1.72 12.83 -16.73
N ASP A 28 -0.43 12.60 -16.50
CA ASP A 28 0.19 11.27 -16.45
C ASP A 28 -0.23 10.53 -15.16
N GLU A 29 -0.31 11.23 -14.02
CA GLU A 29 -0.81 10.70 -12.75
C GLU A 29 -2.26 10.24 -12.88
N GLN A 30 -3.12 11.10 -13.44
CA GLN A 30 -4.54 10.75 -13.65
C GLN A 30 -4.66 9.54 -14.58
N LYS A 31 -3.89 9.52 -15.67
CA LYS A 31 -3.89 8.40 -16.60
C LYS A 31 -3.48 7.08 -15.94
N LEU A 32 -2.44 7.08 -15.10
CA LEU A 32 -2.02 5.86 -14.39
C LEU A 32 -3.11 5.42 -13.39
N LEU A 33 -3.70 6.36 -12.64
CA LEU A 33 -4.79 6.03 -11.72
C LEU A 33 -6.01 5.46 -12.45
N ASP A 34 -6.34 5.95 -13.65
CA ASP A 34 -7.41 5.41 -14.47
C ASP A 34 -7.11 3.98 -14.94
N HIS A 35 -5.88 3.71 -15.40
CA HIS A 35 -5.45 2.35 -15.76
C HIS A 35 -5.52 1.38 -14.56
N ILE A 36 -5.12 1.84 -13.37
CA ILE A 36 -5.24 1.05 -12.13
C ILE A 36 -6.71 0.74 -11.82
N ASN A 37 -7.61 1.72 -11.98
CA ASN A 37 -9.04 1.50 -11.78
C ASN A 37 -9.60 0.47 -12.77
N ASP A 38 -9.26 0.59 -14.06
CA ASP A 38 -9.71 -0.35 -15.09
C ASP A 38 -9.23 -1.79 -14.80
N ALA A 39 -7.99 -1.94 -14.32
CA ALA A 39 -7.44 -3.24 -13.94
C ALA A 39 -8.14 -3.84 -12.70
N ILE A 40 -8.42 -3.01 -11.68
CA ILE A 40 -9.17 -3.42 -10.48
C ILE A 40 -10.61 -3.86 -10.85
N ASP A 41 -11.23 -3.15 -11.79
CA ASP A 41 -12.57 -3.48 -12.32
C ASP A 41 -12.55 -4.78 -13.14
N ALA A 42 -11.43 -5.07 -13.82
CA ALA A 42 -11.20 -6.34 -14.50
C ALA A 42 -10.88 -7.52 -13.55
N GLY A 43 -10.65 -7.25 -12.26
CA GLY A 43 -10.46 -8.26 -11.23
C GLY A 43 -9.07 -8.29 -10.58
N ASP A 44 -8.16 -7.39 -10.95
CA ASP A 44 -6.82 -7.28 -10.37
C ASP A 44 -6.88 -6.58 -8.99
N ILE A 45 -7.52 -7.23 -8.03
CA ILE A 45 -7.74 -6.68 -6.69
C ILE A 45 -6.44 -6.42 -5.93
N GLU A 46 -5.34 -7.08 -6.27
CA GLU A 46 -4.04 -6.87 -5.65
C GLU A 46 -3.48 -5.44 -5.83
N LEU A 47 -4.08 -4.64 -6.72
CA LEU A 47 -3.69 -3.25 -6.98
C LEU A 47 -4.26 -2.24 -5.98
N TYR A 48 -5.15 -2.63 -5.08
CA TYR A 48 -5.76 -1.69 -4.12
C TYR A 48 -4.74 -0.93 -3.25
N PRO A 49 -3.71 -1.57 -2.67
CA PRO A 49 -2.68 -0.85 -1.91
C PRO A 49 -1.89 0.15 -2.76
N MET A 50 -1.56 -0.20 -4.01
CA MET A 50 -0.93 0.73 -4.97
C MET A 50 -1.83 1.94 -5.23
N LYS A 51 -3.12 1.69 -5.54
CA LYS A 51 -4.11 2.76 -5.75
C LYS A 51 -4.21 3.67 -4.53
N ALA A 52 -4.30 3.09 -3.33
CA ALA A 52 -4.42 3.84 -2.09
C ALA A 52 -3.21 4.75 -1.87
N LEU A 53 -1.99 4.21 -2.03
CA LEU A 53 -0.75 4.95 -1.87
C LEU A 53 -0.64 6.11 -2.86
N LEU A 54 -0.84 5.84 -4.16
CA LEU A 54 -0.67 6.84 -5.21
C LEU A 54 -1.76 7.93 -5.14
N ALA A 55 -3.02 7.55 -4.93
CA ALA A 55 -4.11 8.52 -4.85
C ALA A 55 -4.03 9.43 -3.61
N ALA A 56 -3.42 8.97 -2.53
CA ALA A 56 -3.30 9.71 -1.27
C ALA A 56 -1.98 10.48 -1.11
N SER A 57 -1.00 10.25 -2.01
CA SER A 57 0.30 10.92 -2.02
C SER A 57 0.34 12.05 -3.04
N ASN A 58 0.92 13.18 -2.67
CA ASN A 58 1.24 14.25 -3.64
C ASN A 58 2.61 14.02 -4.31
N ASP A 59 3.48 13.28 -3.63
CA ASP A 59 4.83 13.00 -4.08
C ASP A 59 5.01 11.49 -4.22
N TRP A 60 4.94 10.98 -5.45
CA TRP A 60 5.08 9.56 -5.76
C TRP A 60 6.53 9.07 -5.68
N ASN A 61 7.52 9.96 -5.58
CA ASN A 61 8.91 9.59 -5.30
C ASN A 61 9.09 9.19 -3.84
N THR A 62 8.41 9.88 -2.92
CA THR A 62 8.49 9.56 -1.48
C THR A 62 7.37 8.64 -1.02
N GLY A 63 6.22 8.64 -1.70
CA GLY A 63 5.04 7.90 -1.24
C GLY A 63 4.50 8.42 0.10
N MET A 64 4.78 9.68 0.45
CA MET A 64 4.28 10.30 1.68
C MET A 64 2.78 10.55 1.56
N ILE A 65 2.00 9.89 2.42
CA ILE A 65 0.55 9.96 2.45
C ILE A 65 0.12 11.30 3.07
N THR A 66 -0.38 12.19 2.23
CA THR A 66 -0.88 13.52 2.65
C THR A 66 -2.38 13.51 2.92
N ARG A 67 -3.08 12.46 2.49
CA ARG A 67 -4.54 12.32 2.56
C ARG A 67 -4.91 10.99 3.21
N MET A 68 -4.54 10.79 4.48
CA MET A 68 -4.71 9.51 5.19
C MET A 68 -6.15 8.97 5.17
N GLY A 69 -7.16 9.85 5.28
CA GLY A 69 -8.57 9.41 5.17
C GLY A 69 -8.91 8.80 3.81
N LEU A 70 -8.34 9.31 2.71
CA LEU A 70 -8.52 8.73 1.37
C LEU A 70 -7.79 7.38 1.26
N TYR A 71 -6.57 7.30 1.79
CA TYR A 71 -5.80 6.06 1.84
C TYR A 71 -6.59 4.94 2.55
N LYS A 72 -7.04 5.21 3.79
CA LYS A 72 -7.85 4.29 4.61
C LYS A 72 -9.08 3.78 3.85
N ASN A 73 -9.82 4.69 3.20
CA ASN A 73 -11.03 4.33 2.47
C ASN A 73 -10.75 3.38 1.30
N ILE A 74 -9.74 3.68 0.47
CA ILE A 74 -9.39 2.84 -0.68
C ILE A 74 -8.84 1.50 -0.21
N LEU A 75 -7.98 1.49 0.81
CA LEU A 75 -7.41 0.26 1.35
C LEU A 75 -8.49 -0.65 1.94
N LEU A 76 -9.44 -0.08 2.70
CA LEU A 76 -10.54 -0.84 3.29
C LEU A 76 -11.45 -1.47 2.22
N GLU A 77 -11.77 -0.73 1.15
CA GLU A 77 -12.49 -1.29 0.00
C GLU A 77 -11.75 -2.49 -0.59
N GLY A 78 -10.43 -2.39 -0.71
CA GLY A 78 -9.59 -3.51 -1.15
C GLY A 78 -9.59 -4.69 -0.18
N VAL A 79 -9.53 -4.44 1.13
CA VAL A 79 -9.59 -5.47 2.17
C VAL A 79 -10.91 -6.23 2.11
N GLU A 80 -12.03 -5.54 1.94
CA GLU A 80 -13.36 -6.16 1.76
C GLU A 80 -13.42 -7.05 0.51
N ARG A 81 -12.62 -6.74 -0.52
CA ARG A 81 -12.47 -7.55 -1.74
C ARG A 81 -11.39 -8.62 -1.66
N GLY A 82 -10.65 -8.71 -0.55
CA GLY A 82 -9.60 -9.72 -0.33
C GLY A 82 -8.22 -9.34 -0.84
N THR A 83 -7.92 -8.05 -1.05
CA THR A 83 -6.60 -7.61 -1.56
C THR A 83 -5.44 -8.07 -0.68
N LEU A 84 -5.63 -8.12 0.66
CA LEU A 84 -4.62 -8.54 1.63
C LEU A 84 -4.76 -10.03 2.01
N ALA A 85 -5.22 -10.88 1.10
CA ALA A 85 -5.08 -12.32 1.27
C ALA A 85 -3.58 -12.70 1.31
N SER A 86 -3.23 -13.74 2.07
CA SER A 86 -1.82 -14.14 2.25
C SER A 86 -1.10 -14.59 0.97
N GLY A 87 -1.84 -14.94 -0.09
CA GLY A 87 -1.28 -15.28 -1.40
C GLY A 87 -1.03 -14.09 -2.34
N ASN A 88 -1.43 -12.87 -1.94
CA ASN A 88 -1.32 -11.69 -2.79
C ASN A 88 -0.02 -10.91 -2.49
N GLU A 89 1.13 -11.53 -2.75
CA GLU A 89 2.46 -10.94 -2.46
C GLU A 89 2.60 -9.51 -3.00
N TYR A 90 2.10 -9.25 -4.21
CA TYR A 90 2.13 -7.93 -4.83
C TYR A 90 1.40 -6.84 -4.02
N ALA A 91 0.24 -7.18 -3.42
CA ALA A 91 -0.50 -6.25 -2.57
C ALA A 91 0.30 -5.92 -1.30
N TRP A 92 0.97 -6.92 -0.72
CA TRP A 92 1.81 -6.75 0.46
C TRP A 92 3.07 -5.93 0.18
N GLU A 93 3.69 -6.08 -0.99
CA GLU A 93 4.82 -5.24 -1.42
C GLU A 93 4.43 -3.76 -1.44
N TRP A 94 3.25 -3.42 -1.97
CA TRP A 94 2.76 -2.05 -1.98
C TRP A 94 2.38 -1.53 -0.60
N LEU A 95 1.83 -2.38 0.27
CA LEU A 95 1.59 -2.02 1.67
C LEU A 95 2.91 -1.75 2.40
N GLY A 96 3.95 -2.55 2.14
CA GLY A 96 5.30 -2.34 2.66
C GLY A 96 5.96 -1.07 2.14
N ALA A 97 5.77 -0.75 0.86
CA ALA A 97 6.22 0.50 0.26
C ALA A 97 5.56 1.71 0.95
N ALA A 98 4.24 1.63 1.23
CA ALA A 98 3.55 2.65 2.00
C ALA A 98 4.13 2.78 3.42
N ALA A 99 4.38 1.66 4.11
CA ALA A 99 4.93 1.64 5.47
C ALA A 99 6.37 2.20 5.58
N THR A 100 7.11 2.31 4.47
CA THR A 100 8.49 2.81 4.49
C THR A 100 8.60 4.27 4.92
N ASN A 101 7.65 5.12 4.51
CA ASN A 101 7.67 6.56 4.77
C ASN A 101 6.46 7.06 5.57
N ASN A 102 5.59 6.16 6.02
CA ASN A 102 4.36 6.50 6.73
C ASN A 102 4.22 5.62 7.97
N ASP A 103 3.46 6.09 8.96
CA ASP A 103 3.14 5.30 10.15
C ASP A 103 2.12 4.20 9.77
N PRO A 104 2.52 2.90 9.77
CA PRO A 104 1.62 1.84 9.40
C PRO A 104 0.49 1.64 10.42
N GLU A 105 0.64 2.08 11.68
CA GLU A 105 -0.46 2.02 12.65
C GLU A 105 -1.69 2.78 12.12
N GLU A 106 -1.49 3.84 11.34
CA GLU A 106 -2.56 4.64 10.76
C GLU A 106 -3.20 4.03 9.51
N PHE A 107 -2.86 2.83 9.04
CA PHE A 107 -3.40 2.31 7.77
C PHE A 107 -4.82 1.78 7.87
N ILE A 108 -5.20 1.19 9.01
CA ILE A 108 -6.54 0.66 9.29
C ILE A 108 -6.94 1.02 10.73
N ASP A 109 -8.13 1.61 10.89
CA ASP A 109 -8.64 2.04 12.20
C ASP A 109 -9.11 0.86 13.07
N ASP A 110 -9.70 -0.16 12.46
CA ASP A 110 -10.07 -1.41 13.14
C ASP A 110 -8.81 -2.24 13.43
N LYS A 111 -8.29 -2.07 14.65
CA LYS A 111 -7.06 -2.73 15.10
C LYS A 111 -7.20 -4.26 15.20
N THR A 112 -8.39 -4.76 15.49
CA THR A 112 -8.63 -6.21 15.55
C THR A 112 -8.56 -6.81 14.16
N LEU A 113 -9.27 -6.22 13.19
CA LEU A 113 -9.19 -6.61 11.79
C LEU A 113 -7.74 -6.53 11.28
N TYR A 114 -7.04 -5.44 11.59
CA TYR A 114 -5.70 -5.24 11.06
C TYR A 114 -4.70 -6.25 11.62
N TYR A 115 -4.77 -6.53 12.93
CA TYR A 115 -3.96 -7.56 13.56
C TYR A 115 -4.22 -8.93 12.92
N GLU A 116 -5.49 -9.32 12.72
CA GLU A 116 -5.85 -10.60 12.09
C GLU A 116 -5.31 -10.73 10.66
N LEU A 117 -5.37 -9.67 9.86
CA LEU A 117 -4.83 -9.65 8.50
C LEU A 117 -3.31 -9.85 8.50
N LEU A 118 -2.60 -9.09 9.35
CA LEU A 118 -1.15 -9.13 9.44
C LEU A 118 -0.65 -10.45 10.00
N SER A 119 -1.26 -10.96 11.07
CA SER A 119 -0.86 -12.23 11.70
C SER A 119 -1.09 -13.40 10.75
N THR A 120 -2.24 -13.47 10.08
CA THR A 120 -2.56 -14.53 9.11
C THR A 120 -1.57 -14.54 7.94
N ALA A 121 -1.19 -13.37 7.42
CA ALA A 121 -0.22 -13.26 6.36
C ALA A 121 1.20 -13.59 6.83
N ALA A 122 1.60 -13.14 8.02
CA ALA A 122 2.89 -13.47 8.63
C ALA A 122 3.04 -14.99 8.85
N GLU A 123 2.01 -15.65 9.40
CA GLU A 123 1.97 -17.12 9.58
C GLU A 123 2.07 -17.88 8.25
N SER A 124 1.59 -17.26 7.17
CA SER A 124 1.69 -17.80 5.80
C SER A 124 3.05 -17.52 5.14
N GLY A 125 3.96 -16.80 5.80
CA GLY A 125 5.31 -16.50 5.31
C GLY A 125 5.51 -15.12 4.67
N ILE A 126 4.52 -14.22 4.75
CA ILE A 126 4.67 -12.84 4.26
C ILE A 126 5.46 -12.01 5.27
N ASN A 127 6.78 -11.93 5.08
CA ASN A 127 7.67 -11.20 6.00
C ASN A 127 7.30 -9.72 6.15
N ILE A 128 6.81 -9.06 5.08
CA ILE A 128 6.38 -7.66 5.15
C ILE A 128 5.24 -7.48 6.17
N ALA A 129 4.30 -8.44 6.24
CA ALA A 129 3.22 -8.39 7.21
C ALA A 129 3.76 -8.57 8.64
N LEU A 130 4.75 -9.44 8.84
CA LEU A 130 5.43 -9.59 10.13
C LEU A 130 6.17 -8.31 10.54
N ASP A 131 6.90 -7.69 9.62
CA ASP A 131 7.64 -6.45 9.88
C ASP A 131 6.70 -5.29 10.25
N ILE A 132 5.60 -5.14 9.51
CA ILE A 132 4.55 -4.15 9.83
C ILE A 132 3.91 -4.47 11.19
N MET A 133 3.56 -5.73 11.44
CA MET A 133 2.96 -6.14 12.71
C MET A 133 3.87 -5.78 13.89
N ASN A 134 5.16 -6.11 13.80
CA ASN A 134 6.16 -5.82 14.83
C ASN A 134 6.41 -4.32 15.02
N ALA A 135 6.20 -3.51 13.97
CA ALA A 135 6.31 -2.06 14.06
C ALA A 135 5.13 -1.43 14.82
N ILE A 136 3.93 -2.01 14.71
CA ILE A 136 2.71 -1.52 15.36
C ILE A 136 2.58 -2.07 16.78
N TRP A 137 2.75 -3.38 16.93
CA TRP A 137 2.70 -4.08 18.20
C TRP A 137 4.08 -4.66 18.47
N GLU A 138 4.78 -4.10 19.46
CA GLU A 138 6.03 -4.71 19.91
C GLU A 138 5.79 -6.20 20.19
N PRO A 139 6.67 -7.10 19.73
CA PRO A 139 6.53 -8.50 20.03
C PRO A 139 6.44 -8.66 21.54
N GLU A 140 5.46 -9.42 22.03
CA GLU A 140 5.42 -9.77 23.44
C GLU A 140 6.77 -10.41 23.78
N ASN A 141 7.62 -9.67 24.50
CA ASN A 141 8.78 -10.24 25.15
C ASN A 141 8.23 -11.23 26.17
N ILE A 142 8.10 -12.49 25.78
CA ILE A 142 7.95 -13.59 26.71
C ILE A 142 9.28 -13.64 27.47
N ILE A 143 9.36 -12.86 28.54
CA ILE A 143 10.35 -13.07 29.57
C ILE A 143 9.91 -14.39 30.20
N GLU A 144 10.59 -15.49 29.87
CA GLU A 144 10.55 -16.69 30.70
C GLU A 144 10.99 -16.24 32.11
N GLU A 145 10.03 -16.10 33.02
CA GLU A 145 10.32 -16.04 34.44
C GLU A 145 10.89 -17.43 34.83
N ASP A 146 12.22 -17.49 34.98
CA ASP A 146 12.93 -18.55 35.70
C ASP A 146 12.41 -18.72 37.15
#